data_AF-A0A1M5MW24-F1
#
_entry.id   AF-A0A1M5MW24-F1
#
_cell.length_a   1.000
_cell.length_b   1.000
_cell.length_c   1.000
_cell.angle_alpha   90.00
_cell.angle_beta   90.00
_cell.angle_gamma   90.00
#
_symmetry.space_group_name_H-M   'P 1'
#
loop_
_entity.id
_entity.type
_entity.pdbx_description
1 polymer ?
#
loop_
_entity_poly.entity_id
_entity_poly.type
_entity_poly.pdbx_seq_one_letter_code
_entity_poly.pdbx_strand_id
1 'polypeptide(L)'
;MKRLAAFAEWAQPFVPEAEGVLNYTIASRSQIPEALTLLQKLIGYHAQSVMAGTAPPSLKRVAAPFVEPVKTVPVLTTVFAIKSIKWTVDGNARITQRFKDVQMPPAFAKAALDNNVAVRLDDPRCKDRNSVGGNPEPLHAFDLNQAMSDKSAGPRLVEPIRASTPQFVETIGPPKRVSMS
;
A
#
# COMPACT_ATOMS: atom_id res chain seq x y z
N MET A 1 -87.21 22.15 -37.05
CA MET A 1 -87.79 21.41 -35.90
C MET A 1 -87.49 19.91 -35.95
N LYS A 2 -87.94 19.14 -36.97
CA LYS A 2 -87.79 17.67 -37.01
C LYS A 2 -86.36 17.11 -36.93
N ARG A 3 -85.36 17.81 -37.48
CA ARG A 3 -83.95 17.35 -37.44
C ARG A 3 -83.34 17.42 -36.03
N LEU A 4 -83.71 18.39 -35.22
CA LEU A 4 -83.22 18.55 -33.85
C LEU A 4 -83.71 17.41 -32.94
N ALA A 5 -84.96 17.00 -33.11
CA ALA A 5 -85.54 15.86 -32.38
C ALA A 5 -84.83 14.54 -32.71
N ALA A 6 -84.52 14.28 -33.99
CA ALA A 6 -83.80 13.07 -34.39
C ALA A 6 -82.36 13.01 -33.82
N PHE A 7 -81.67 14.15 -33.71
CA PHE A 7 -80.36 14.20 -33.05
C PHE A 7 -80.46 13.99 -31.54
N ALA A 8 -81.51 14.50 -30.89
CA ALA A 8 -81.73 14.30 -29.45
C ALA A 8 -82.02 12.83 -29.11
N GLU A 9 -82.83 12.13 -29.91
CA GLU A 9 -83.09 10.69 -29.75
C GLU A 9 -81.83 9.84 -29.94
N TRP A 10 -80.98 10.18 -30.91
CA TRP A 10 -79.70 9.48 -31.11
C TRP A 10 -78.71 9.71 -29.97
N ALA A 11 -78.68 10.91 -29.39
CA ALA A 11 -77.74 11.27 -28.33
C ALA A 11 -78.16 10.80 -26.93
N GLN A 12 -79.46 10.54 -26.71
CA GLN A 12 -80.04 10.18 -25.41
C GLN A 12 -79.33 9.06 -24.64
N PRO A 13 -78.86 7.95 -25.26
CA PRO A 13 -78.14 6.91 -24.53
C PRO A 13 -76.72 7.31 -24.06
N PHE A 14 -76.09 8.32 -24.69
CA PHE A 14 -74.72 8.74 -24.35
C PHE A 14 -74.67 9.76 -23.20
N VAL A 15 -75.76 10.47 -22.95
CA VAL A 15 -75.86 11.50 -21.89
C VAL A 15 -75.54 10.94 -20.49
N PRO A 16 -76.15 9.82 -20.03
CA PRO A 16 -75.84 9.28 -18.70
C PRO A 16 -74.40 8.76 -18.56
N GLU A 17 -73.81 8.22 -19.63
CA GLU A 17 -72.38 7.83 -19.60
C GLU A 17 -71.46 9.05 -19.48
N ALA A 18 -71.73 10.11 -20.25
CA ALA A 18 -70.95 11.35 -20.18
C ALA A 18 -71.06 12.00 -18.79
N GLU A 19 -72.24 11.97 -18.17
CA GLU A 19 -72.47 12.45 -16.80
C GLU A 19 -71.72 11.59 -15.76
N GLY A 20 -71.73 10.26 -15.94
CA GLY A 20 -70.98 9.34 -15.09
C GLY A 20 -69.46 9.61 -15.11
N VAL A 21 -68.89 9.80 -16.31
CA VAL A 21 -67.47 10.15 -16.46
C VAL A 21 -67.16 11.51 -15.84
N LEU A 22 -68.03 12.50 -16.03
CA LEU A 22 -67.88 13.82 -15.42
C LEU A 22 -67.88 13.71 -13.88
N ASN A 23 -68.85 13.03 -13.30
CA ASN A 23 -68.95 12.83 -11.86
C ASN A 23 -67.74 12.07 -11.30
N TYR A 24 -67.26 11.05 -12.02
CA TYR A 24 -66.05 10.33 -11.63
C TYR A 24 -64.81 11.24 -11.65
N THR A 25 -64.64 12.08 -12.68
CA THR A 25 -63.49 13.00 -12.75
C THR A 25 -63.54 14.08 -11.67
N ILE A 26 -64.73 14.59 -11.32
CA ILE A 26 -64.92 15.53 -10.21
C ILE A 26 -64.57 14.87 -8.88
N ALA A 27 -65.08 13.65 -8.63
CA ALA A 27 -64.78 12.90 -7.41
C ALA A 27 -63.28 12.54 -7.31
N SER A 28 -62.67 12.11 -8.42
CA SER A 28 -61.24 11.81 -8.47
C SER A 28 -60.41 13.05 -8.19
N ARG A 29 -60.82 14.21 -8.72
CA ARG A 29 -60.13 15.49 -8.50
C ARG A 29 -60.10 15.91 -7.04
N SER A 30 -61.12 15.58 -6.24
CA SER A 30 -61.14 15.89 -4.80
C SER A 30 -60.46 14.81 -3.96
N GLN A 31 -60.67 13.53 -4.27
CA GLN A 31 -60.19 12.42 -3.45
C GLN A 31 -58.69 12.15 -3.61
N ILE A 32 -58.14 12.28 -4.83
CA ILE A 32 -56.72 11.95 -5.10
C ILE A 32 -55.77 12.86 -4.30
N PRO A 33 -55.93 14.20 -4.28
CA PRO A 33 -55.06 15.06 -3.49
C PRO A 33 -55.12 14.75 -1.99
N GLU A 34 -56.31 14.50 -1.46
CA GLU A 34 -56.49 14.16 -0.05
C GLU A 34 -55.78 12.85 0.32
N ALA A 35 -55.98 11.80 -0.48
CA ALA A 35 -55.29 10.53 -0.30
C ALA A 35 -53.76 10.67 -0.38
N LEU A 36 -53.25 11.49 -1.30
CA LEU A 36 -51.81 11.78 -1.40
C LEU A 36 -51.26 12.45 -0.14
N THR A 37 -52.00 13.40 0.45
CA THR A 37 -51.55 14.05 1.71
C THR A 37 -51.47 13.06 2.87
N LEU A 38 -52.40 12.11 2.95
CA LEU A 38 -52.38 11.06 3.98
C LEU A 38 -51.20 10.11 3.79
N LEU A 39 -50.94 9.68 2.55
CA LEU A 39 -49.79 8.83 2.22
C LEU A 39 -48.46 9.52 2.56
N GLN A 40 -48.30 10.80 2.21
CA GLN A 40 -47.10 11.57 2.55
C GLN A 40 -46.88 11.64 4.07
N LYS A 41 -47.93 11.89 4.85
CA LYS A 41 -47.84 11.88 6.32
C LYS A 41 -47.42 10.52 6.84
N LEU A 42 -48.02 9.44 6.33
CA LEU A 42 -47.72 8.08 6.78
C LEU A 42 -46.26 7.68 6.48
N ILE A 43 -45.77 8.02 5.28
CA ILE A 43 -44.37 7.81 4.90
C ILE A 43 -43.44 8.62 5.81
N GLY A 44 -43.77 9.88 6.09
CA GLY A 44 -43.01 10.74 6.98
C GLY A 44 -42.91 10.19 8.41
N TYR A 45 -44.04 9.77 8.99
CA TYR A 45 -44.08 9.15 10.32
C TYR A 45 -43.28 7.84 10.37
N HIS A 46 -43.38 7.01 9.34
CA HIS A 46 -42.60 5.77 9.27
C HIS A 46 -41.10 6.08 9.18
N ALA A 47 -40.69 7.04 8.34
CA ALA A 47 -39.29 7.45 8.23
C ALA A 47 -38.74 7.96 9.57
N GLN A 48 -39.50 8.79 10.28
CA GLN A 48 -39.12 9.27 11.62
C GLN A 48 -39.00 8.11 12.62
N SER A 49 -39.91 7.13 12.59
CA SER A 49 -39.88 5.97 13.47
C SER A 49 -38.67 5.06 13.19
N VAL A 50 -38.30 4.90 11.92
CA VAL A 50 -37.10 4.15 11.53
C VAL A 50 -35.83 4.89 11.98
N MET A 51 -35.77 6.21 11.80
CA MET A 51 -34.64 7.02 12.28
C MET A 51 -34.51 7.05 13.80
N ALA A 52 -35.63 7.04 14.53
CA ALA A 52 -35.66 6.94 15.99
C ALA A 52 -35.36 5.52 16.51
N GLY A 53 -35.28 4.52 15.62
CA GLY A 53 -35.02 3.12 15.98
C GLY A 53 -36.22 2.39 16.60
N THR A 54 -37.42 2.97 16.55
CA THR A 54 -38.65 2.37 17.11
C THR A 54 -39.36 1.44 16.13
N ALA A 55 -39.07 1.56 14.83
CA ALA A 55 -39.58 0.69 13.78
C ALA A 55 -38.45 0.09 12.93
N PRO A 56 -38.57 -1.17 12.47
CA PRO A 56 -37.57 -1.76 11.59
C PRO A 56 -37.62 -1.13 10.18
N PRO A 57 -36.47 -0.89 9.53
CA PRO A 57 -36.43 -0.44 8.15
C PRO A 57 -37.02 -1.51 7.23
N SER A 58 -38.00 -1.11 6.41
CA SER A 58 -38.69 -2.00 5.47
C SER A 58 -37.85 -2.34 4.22
N LEU A 59 -36.89 -1.48 3.87
CA LEU A 59 -36.00 -1.68 2.72
C LEU A 59 -34.73 -2.43 3.13
N LYS A 60 -34.32 -3.41 2.32
CA LYS A 60 -33.02 -4.07 2.46
C LYS A 60 -31.90 -3.04 2.30
N ARG A 61 -30.96 -3.02 3.24
CA ARG A 61 -29.77 -2.18 3.14
C ARG A 61 -28.98 -2.59 1.90
N VAL A 62 -28.69 -1.65 1.01
CA VAL A 62 -27.78 -1.88 -0.11
C VAL A 62 -26.41 -2.24 0.48
N ALA A 63 -25.83 -3.35 0.03
CA ALA A 63 -24.50 -3.77 0.47
C ALA A 63 -23.50 -2.65 0.16
N ALA A 64 -22.65 -2.31 1.13
CA ALA A 64 -21.60 -1.33 0.92
C ALA A 64 -20.71 -1.78 -0.25
N PRO A 65 -20.28 -0.86 -1.13
CA PRO A 65 -19.38 -1.20 -2.22
C PRO A 65 -18.08 -1.77 -1.64
N PHE A 66 -17.58 -2.83 -2.26
CA PHE A 66 -16.31 -3.43 -1.88
C PHE A 66 -15.19 -2.40 -2.08
N VAL A 67 -14.45 -2.11 -1.02
CA VAL A 67 -13.24 -1.27 -1.07
C VAL A 67 -12.04 -2.21 -1.02
N GLU A 68 -11.22 -2.21 -2.08
CA GLU A 68 -9.98 -2.98 -2.08
C GLU A 68 -9.04 -2.47 -0.97
N PRO A 69 -8.41 -3.38 -0.19
CA PRO A 69 -7.44 -2.98 0.79
C PRO A 69 -6.24 -2.30 0.11
N VAL A 70 -5.87 -1.12 0.59
CA VAL A 70 -4.74 -0.34 0.09
C VAL A 70 -3.46 -1.18 0.24
N LYS A 71 -2.86 -1.60 -0.89
CA LYS A 71 -1.56 -2.27 -0.91
C LYS A 71 -0.50 -1.26 -0.45
N THR A 72 0.16 -1.55 0.67
CA THR A 72 1.30 -0.76 1.13
C THR A 72 2.46 -0.91 0.15
N VAL A 73 2.83 0.16 -0.54
CA VAL A 73 4.02 0.18 -1.41
C VAL A 73 5.26 0.30 -0.52
N PRO A 74 6.27 -0.57 -0.65
CA PRO A 74 7.48 -0.47 0.15
C PRO A 74 8.23 0.82 -0.20
N VAL A 75 8.60 1.60 0.83
CA VAL A 75 9.42 2.80 0.65
C VAL A 75 10.80 2.37 0.15
N LEU A 76 11.17 2.78 -1.05
CA LEU A 76 12.47 2.52 -1.65
C LEU A 76 13.35 3.76 -1.53
N THR A 77 14.63 3.55 -1.22
CA THR A 77 15.66 4.59 -1.19
C THR A 77 16.62 4.37 -2.35
N THR A 78 16.91 5.44 -3.09
CA THR A 78 17.87 5.41 -4.21
C THR A 78 19.27 5.71 -3.70
N VAL A 79 20.22 4.82 -3.98
CA VAL A 79 21.65 4.98 -3.67
C VAL A 79 22.50 4.68 -4.90
N PHE A 80 23.69 5.26 -5.00
CA PHE A 80 24.63 4.99 -6.08
C PHE A 80 25.62 3.90 -5.68
N ALA A 81 25.66 2.78 -6.40
CA ALA A 81 26.55 1.67 -6.09
C ALA A 81 27.97 1.91 -6.63
N ILE A 82 28.99 1.89 -5.75
CA ILE A 82 30.40 1.99 -6.14
C ILE A 82 31.01 0.61 -6.44
N LYS A 83 30.45 -0.45 -5.85
CA LYS A 83 30.84 -1.85 -6.11
C LYS A 83 29.61 -2.64 -6.55
N SER A 84 29.82 -3.83 -7.12
CA SER A 84 28.70 -4.74 -7.39
C SER A 84 28.09 -5.21 -6.08
N ILE A 85 26.77 -5.17 -5.97
CA ILE A 85 26.01 -5.42 -4.73
C ILE A 85 25.00 -6.52 -4.96
N LYS A 86 24.89 -7.45 -4.02
CA LYS A 86 23.88 -8.50 -3.99
C LYS A 86 23.06 -8.38 -2.69
N TRP A 87 21.74 -8.46 -2.80
CA TRP A 87 20.84 -8.50 -1.64
C TRP A 87 19.56 -9.27 -1.98
N THR A 88 18.80 -9.68 -0.96
CA THR A 88 17.59 -10.49 -1.15
C THR A 88 16.36 -9.74 -0.64
N VAL A 89 15.31 -9.64 -1.46
CA VAL A 89 14.02 -9.06 -1.08
C VAL A 89 12.92 -10.03 -1.51
N ASP A 90 12.03 -10.38 -0.58
CA ASP A 90 10.91 -11.31 -0.82
C ASP A 90 11.33 -12.64 -1.45
N GLY A 91 12.48 -13.18 -1.02
CA GLY A 91 13.04 -14.44 -1.53
C GLY A 91 13.78 -14.33 -2.87
N ASN A 92 13.76 -13.16 -3.52
CA ASN A 92 14.45 -12.93 -4.79
C ASN A 92 15.78 -12.21 -4.59
N ALA A 93 16.87 -12.84 -5.05
CA ALA A 93 18.19 -12.23 -5.06
C ALA A 93 18.28 -11.17 -6.18
N ARG A 94 18.57 -9.94 -5.81
CA ARG A 94 18.85 -8.83 -6.71
C ARG A 94 20.35 -8.56 -6.72
N ILE A 95 20.91 -8.42 -7.91
CA ILE A 95 22.32 -8.13 -8.13
C ILE A 95 22.40 -6.85 -8.95
N THR A 96 23.14 -5.87 -8.46
CA THR A 96 23.42 -4.65 -9.19
C THR A 96 24.90 -4.54 -9.49
N GLN A 97 25.18 -4.04 -10.69
CA GLN A 97 26.52 -3.74 -11.16
C GLN A 97 27.06 -2.47 -10.50
N ARG A 98 28.38 -2.39 -10.44
CA ARG A 98 29.12 -1.18 -10.12
C ARG A 98 28.70 0.01 -10.99
N PHE A 99 28.67 1.20 -10.39
CA PHE A 99 28.34 2.50 -10.97
C PHE A 99 26.93 2.63 -11.54
N LYS A 100 25.96 1.96 -10.91
CA LYS A 100 24.54 2.10 -11.21
C LYS A 100 23.76 2.65 -10.03
N ASP A 101 22.65 3.32 -10.34
CA ASP A 101 21.67 3.71 -9.36
C ASP A 101 20.87 2.49 -8.93
N VAL A 102 20.66 2.34 -7.63
CA VAL A 102 20.01 1.18 -7.05
C VAL A 102 18.89 1.63 -6.15
N GLN A 103 17.69 1.12 -6.42
CA GLN A 103 16.54 1.30 -5.55
C GLN A 103 16.42 0.08 -4.64
N MET A 104 16.59 0.29 -3.34
CA MET A 104 16.52 -0.76 -2.34
C MET A 104 15.80 -0.28 -1.07
N PRO A 105 15.29 -1.21 -0.23
CA PRO A 105 14.68 -0.83 1.04
C PRO A 105 15.67 -0.08 1.94
N PRO A 106 15.19 0.80 2.84
CA PRO A 106 16.04 1.69 3.63
C PRO A 106 17.04 0.94 4.52
N ALA A 107 16.70 -0.27 4.99
CA ALA A 107 17.59 -1.11 5.77
C ALA A 107 18.86 -1.51 4.99
N PHE A 108 18.68 -1.99 3.75
CA PHE A 108 19.78 -2.34 2.86
C PHE A 108 20.57 -1.10 2.41
N ALA A 109 19.87 0.01 2.15
CA ALA A 109 20.51 1.27 1.77
C ALA A 109 21.46 1.76 2.86
N LYS A 110 21.02 1.73 4.13
CA LYS A 110 21.87 2.08 5.27
C LYS A 110 23.07 1.14 5.39
N ALA A 111 22.85 -0.17 5.27
CA ALA A 111 23.94 -1.15 5.31
C ALA A 111 24.97 -0.92 4.18
N ALA A 112 24.52 -0.56 2.98
CA ALA A 112 25.39 -0.28 1.85
C ALA A 112 26.23 1.01 2.04
N LEU A 113 25.62 2.04 2.63
CA LEU A 113 26.29 3.29 2.98
C LEU A 113 27.34 3.06 4.08
N ASP A 114 26.98 2.34 5.15
CA ASP A 114 27.89 2.07 6.28
C ASP A 114 29.13 1.27 5.85
N ASN A 115 28.99 0.37 4.87
CA ASN A 115 30.09 -0.45 4.37
C ASN A 115 30.86 0.21 3.22
N ASN A 116 30.55 1.48 2.88
CA ASN A 116 31.16 2.23 1.76
C ASN A 116 31.05 1.50 0.41
N VAL A 117 30.00 0.71 0.22
CA VAL A 117 29.72 -0.04 -1.02
C VAL A 117 28.79 0.78 -1.93
N ALA A 118 27.97 1.62 -1.33
CA ALA A 118 27.14 2.62 -2.00
C ALA A 118 27.38 4.00 -1.39
N VAL A 119 27.01 5.04 -2.12
CA VAL A 119 27.13 6.44 -1.71
C VAL A 119 25.85 7.20 -2.06
N ARG A 120 25.67 8.36 -1.44
CA ARG A 120 24.57 9.29 -1.74
C ARG A 120 24.74 9.86 -3.14
N LEU A 121 23.61 10.24 -3.75
CA LEU A 121 23.56 10.77 -5.12
C LEU A 121 24.33 12.09 -5.29
N ASP A 122 24.52 12.84 -4.20
CA ASP A 122 25.22 14.14 -4.23
C ASP A 122 26.76 14.02 -4.24
N ASP A 123 27.31 12.81 -4.12
CA ASP A 123 28.76 12.60 -4.06
C ASP A 123 29.39 12.74 -5.46
N PRO A 124 30.56 13.41 -5.60
CA PRO A 124 31.26 13.59 -6.87
C PRO A 124 31.60 12.28 -7.60
N ARG A 125 31.66 11.14 -6.90
CA ARG A 125 31.88 9.81 -7.49
C ARG A 125 30.71 9.32 -8.35
N CYS A 126 29.55 9.97 -8.27
CA CYS A 126 28.40 9.67 -9.13
C CYS A 126 28.60 10.12 -10.59
N LYS A 127 29.66 10.87 -10.89
CA LYS A 127 29.99 11.31 -12.27
C LYS A 127 30.29 10.13 -13.21
N ASP A 128 30.79 9.01 -12.68
CA ASP A 128 31.15 7.82 -13.45
C ASP A 128 29.95 6.88 -13.69
N ARG A 129 28.71 7.39 -13.65
CA ARG A 129 27.50 6.59 -13.84
C ARG A 129 27.53 5.86 -15.18
N ASN A 130 27.20 4.57 -15.15
CA ASN A 130 27.20 3.67 -16.31
C ASN A 130 28.56 3.53 -17.02
N SER A 131 29.68 3.88 -16.38
CA SER A 131 31.02 3.74 -16.96
C SER A 131 31.47 2.29 -17.15
N VAL A 132 30.82 1.32 -16.51
CA VAL A 132 31.15 -0.11 -16.59
C VAL A 132 30.00 -0.86 -17.28
N GLY A 133 30.33 -1.54 -18.38
CA GLY A 133 29.46 -2.46 -19.10
C GLY A 133 29.63 -3.92 -18.66
N GLY A 134 28.71 -4.80 -19.10
CA GLY A 134 28.74 -6.25 -18.82
C GLY A 134 27.72 -6.72 -17.79
N ASN A 135 27.68 -8.02 -17.54
CA ASN A 135 26.80 -8.64 -16.55
C ASN A 135 27.52 -8.76 -15.19
N PRO A 136 26.89 -8.36 -14.07
CA PRO A 136 27.51 -8.50 -12.76
C PRO A 136 27.58 -9.97 -12.36
N GLU A 137 28.79 -10.47 -12.07
CA GLU A 137 28.96 -11.83 -11.58
C GLU A 137 28.53 -11.96 -10.10
N PRO A 138 27.66 -12.92 -9.75
CA PRO A 138 27.16 -13.09 -8.39
C PRO A 138 28.23 -13.41 -7.34
N LEU A 139 29.31 -14.08 -7.74
CA LEU A 139 30.40 -14.51 -6.86
C LEU A 139 31.27 -13.34 -6.37
N HIS A 140 31.36 -12.27 -7.19
CA HIS A 140 32.18 -11.10 -6.90
C HIS A 140 31.37 -9.92 -6.37
N ALA A 141 30.04 -10.07 -6.25
CA ALA A 141 29.16 -9.06 -5.69
C ALA A 141 29.22 -9.08 -4.15
N PHE A 142 29.26 -7.90 -3.54
CA PHE A 142 29.22 -7.75 -2.09
C PHE A 142 27.83 -8.12 -1.56
N ASP A 143 27.75 -9.10 -0.66
CA ASP A 143 26.48 -9.58 -0.11
C ASP A 143 26.04 -8.72 1.09
N LEU A 144 24.99 -7.91 0.89
CA LEU A 144 24.42 -7.07 1.94
C LEU A 144 23.64 -7.87 2.98
N ASN A 145 23.17 -9.08 2.65
CA ASN A 145 22.45 -9.90 3.62
C ASN A 145 23.42 -10.36 4.72
N GLN A 146 24.62 -10.81 4.32
CA GLN A 146 25.68 -11.20 5.25
C GLN A 146 26.19 -10.00 6.07
N ALA A 147 26.38 -8.85 5.44
CA ALA A 147 26.83 -7.65 6.14
C ALA A 147 25.83 -7.15 7.21
N MET A 148 24.53 -7.47 7.06
CA MET A 148 23.52 -7.16 8.07
C MET A 148 23.46 -8.20 9.20
N SER A 149 23.67 -9.49 8.93
CA SER A 149 23.77 -10.50 9.98
C SER A 149 24.97 -10.25 10.90
N ASP A 150 26.11 -9.88 10.32
CA ASP A 150 27.37 -9.70 11.05
C ASP A 150 27.35 -8.51 12.01
N LYS A 151 26.49 -7.51 11.76
CA LYS A 151 26.29 -6.36 12.66
C LYS A 151 25.33 -6.64 13.83
N SER A 152 24.51 -7.68 13.72
CA SER A 152 23.62 -8.11 14.81
C SER A 152 24.31 -9.03 15.82
N ALA A 153 25.47 -9.58 15.46
CA ALA A 153 26.38 -10.18 16.41
C ALA A 153 27.04 -9.05 17.22
N GLY A 154 26.82 -9.05 18.54
CA GLY A 154 27.39 -8.07 19.47
C GLY A 154 28.92 -7.97 19.41
N PRO A 155 29.53 -7.11 20.25
CA PRO A 155 30.98 -6.83 20.19
C PRO A 155 31.75 -8.16 20.21
N ARG A 156 32.56 -8.38 19.17
CA ARG A 156 33.45 -9.53 19.08
C ARG A 156 34.23 -9.58 20.39
N LEU A 157 34.09 -10.68 21.15
CA LEU A 157 34.98 -11.00 22.25
C LEU A 157 36.40 -10.95 21.68
N VAL A 158 37.12 -9.88 22.02
CA VAL A 158 38.53 -9.75 21.74
C VAL A 158 39.18 -10.93 22.44
N GLU A 159 39.75 -11.85 21.67
CA GLU A 159 40.56 -12.92 22.25
C GLU A 159 41.61 -12.26 23.16
N PRO A 160 41.75 -12.71 24.42
CA PRO A 160 42.77 -12.15 25.29
C PRO A 160 44.12 -12.37 24.63
N ILE A 161 44.82 -11.26 24.35
CA ILE A 161 46.21 -11.25 23.92
C ILE A 161 46.96 -12.13 24.92
N ARG A 162 47.35 -13.35 24.51
CA ARG A 162 48.24 -14.18 25.30
C ARG A 162 49.54 -13.41 25.40
N ALA A 163 49.83 -12.90 26.59
CA ALA A 163 51.08 -12.27 26.92
C ALA A 163 52.21 -13.17 26.44
N SER A 164 53.05 -12.64 25.56
CA SER A 164 54.26 -13.28 25.08
C SER A 164 55.09 -13.70 26.28
N THR A 165 55.36 -14.99 26.42
CA THR A 165 56.36 -15.49 27.36
C THR A 165 57.68 -14.78 27.05
N PRO A 166 58.35 -14.11 28.02
CA PRO A 166 59.66 -13.55 27.76
C PRO A 166 60.64 -14.71 27.51
N GLN A 167 61.18 -14.78 26.29
CA GLN A 167 62.33 -15.62 25.99
C GLN A 167 63.52 -15.06 26.78
N PHE A 168 63.95 -15.80 27.80
CA PHE A 168 65.22 -15.56 28.47
C PHE A 168 66.32 -15.91 27.48
N VAL A 169 66.96 -14.89 26.91
CA VAL A 169 68.17 -15.05 26.10
C VAL A 169 69.31 -15.31 27.08
N GLU A 170 69.67 -16.57 27.28
CA GLU A 170 70.95 -16.92 27.88
C GLU A 170 72.07 -16.48 26.93
N THR A 171 72.70 -15.36 27.27
CA THR A 171 73.92 -14.90 26.62
C THR A 171 75.04 -15.89 26.95
N ILE A 172 75.30 -16.83 26.04
CA ILE A 172 76.48 -17.70 26.09
C ILE A 172 77.72 -16.81 25.91
N GLY A 173 78.37 -16.48 27.04
CA GLY A 173 79.65 -15.78 27.06
C GLY A 173 80.79 -16.67 26.54
N PRO A 174 81.81 -16.11 25.87
CA PRO A 174 82.92 -16.88 25.30
C PRO A 174 83.86 -17.45 26.39
N PRO A 175 84.52 -18.59 26.12
CA PRO A 175 85.30 -19.32 27.13
C PRO A 175 86.57 -18.58 27.55
N LYS A 176 86.80 -18.49 28.87
CA LYS A 176 88.08 -18.05 29.46
C LYS A 176 89.18 -19.06 29.14
N ARG A 177 90.25 -18.60 28.48
CA ARG A 177 91.54 -19.29 28.41
C ARG A 177 92.10 -19.47 29.82
N VAL A 178 92.33 -20.71 30.21
CA VAL A 178 93.19 -21.06 31.35
C VAL A 178 94.62 -21.13 30.82
N SER A 179 95.46 -20.17 31.22
CA SER A 179 96.92 -20.26 31.08
C SER A 179 97.46 -21.01 32.29
N MET A 180 98.02 -22.20 32.07
CA MET A 180 98.87 -22.87 33.05
C MET A 180 100.21 -22.13 33.15
N SER A 181 100.65 -21.89 34.38
CA SER A 181 102.04 -21.62 34.76
C SER A 181 102.55 -22.83 35.52
#